data_AF-A0A5F9CF84-F1
#
_entry.id   AF-A0A5F9CF84-F1
#
_cell.length_a   1.000
_cell.length_b   1.000
_cell.length_c   1.000
_cell.angle_alpha   90.00
_cell.angle_beta   90.00
_cell.angle_gamma   90.00
#
_symmetry.space_group_name_H-M   'P 1'
#
loop_
_entity.id
_entity.type
_entity.pdbx_description
1 polymer ?
#
loop_
_entity_poly.entity_id
_entity_poly.type
_entity_poly.pdbx_seq_one_letter_code
_entity_poly.pdbx_strand_id
1 'polypeptide(L)'
;MAARLVKRCTCLLREAARLAPAAAPVSRLRLAGVAQKALTSPAACFSSHSPGSLTELVEKEQVFTPYPEHPEVDQLIEKATRPGQLLELLGGGHSLHHNHPAIMLIRLTRLLAEKPEDKASLRQDARFQQLLQLVSSQISSVWHGTLVRLLRSLYALELPEASKELRSVEQEVRWRMRRLRYKHLAFLAEACAASTREPHSQELLAELLVHLERRWTEIDDGRTAVTLMMKAGHLSESLMNRLEDKHILNRAQDVTLPHLCSLLLAFARLNFRPEREEEFFSLVHERLGPALASLEPALQVDLVWALCVLQQVREAQLHAVLRPGFHSPLLGARSPKDQSTFLKLLHINATARLEHPEYSGPLLPALAVAPRPPAPDQKVTPLQKELQETLKGLLGSADRGSFEVATQYGWVLDAEVLLDADGQFLPLRDFVAPHLAQPAGGQPLPLGAKRLAFLRWEFPSYNSRSKDLLGRFVLARRHLLAAGFLVVDVPYYEWLELKSEWQKGAYLKDKMRKVVAEELAK
;
A
#
# COMPACT_ATOMS: atom_id res chain seq x y z
N MET A 1 -4.14 42.54 29.97
CA MET A 1 -3.51 41.37 30.63
C MET A 1 -2.59 40.53 29.72
N ALA A 2 -2.60 40.70 28.39
CA ALA A 2 -1.76 39.91 27.46
C ALA A 2 -0.25 40.25 27.48
N ALA A 3 0.14 41.49 27.82
CA ALA A 3 1.56 41.91 27.77
C ALA A 3 2.45 41.31 28.88
N ARG A 4 1.86 40.81 29.98
CA ARG A 4 2.62 40.15 31.07
C ARG A 4 2.87 38.67 30.83
N LEU A 5 2.10 38.03 29.93
CA LEU A 5 2.27 36.60 29.59
C LEU A 5 3.47 36.39 28.66
N VAL A 6 3.64 37.27 27.66
CA VAL A 6 4.75 37.18 26.69
C VAL A 6 6.11 37.34 27.38
N LYS A 7 6.21 38.23 28.39
CA LYS A 7 7.45 38.45 29.15
C LYS A 7 7.81 37.28 30.07
N ARG A 8 6.83 36.46 30.50
CA ARG A 8 7.06 35.25 31.29
C ARG A 8 7.51 34.06 30.42
N CYS A 9 7.00 33.94 29.19
CA CYS A 9 7.44 32.90 28.25
C CYS A 9 8.88 33.12 27.76
N THR A 10 9.32 34.37 27.59
CA THR A 10 10.71 34.66 27.16
C THR A 10 11.76 34.40 28.25
N CYS A 11 11.40 34.44 29.53
CA CYS A 11 12.32 34.12 30.62
C CYS A 11 12.50 32.60 30.80
N LEU A 12 11.42 31.82 30.62
CA LEU A 12 11.47 30.36 30.76
C LEU A 12 12.27 29.66 29.63
N LEU A 13 12.23 30.19 28.41
CA LEU A 13 13.06 29.70 27.30
C LEU A 13 14.56 29.97 27.51
N ARG A 14 14.91 30.98 28.33
CA ARG A 14 16.30 31.34 28.60
C ARG A 14 16.92 30.51 29.74
N GLU A 15 16.09 29.96 30.64
CA GLU A 15 16.52 29.05 31.70
C GLU A 15 16.62 27.59 31.23
N ALA A 16 15.76 27.16 30.29
CA ALA A 16 15.85 25.82 29.68
C ALA A 16 17.16 25.59 28.89
N ALA A 17 17.75 26.66 28.34
CA ALA A 17 19.04 26.61 27.63
C ALA A 17 20.27 26.49 28.55
N ARG A 18 20.11 26.61 29.88
CA ARG A 18 21.23 26.60 30.85
C ARG A 18 21.41 25.29 31.62
N LEU A 19 20.56 24.28 31.42
CA LEU A 19 20.57 23.05 32.22
C LEU A 19 20.73 21.73 31.41
N ALA A 20 21.27 21.78 30.19
CA ALA A 20 21.68 20.56 29.48
C ALA A 20 23.12 20.16 29.85
N PRO A 21 23.37 18.95 30.39
CA PRO A 21 24.72 18.48 30.66
C PRO A 21 25.45 18.10 29.36
N ALA A 22 26.72 18.50 29.28
CA ALA A 22 27.62 18.25 28.16
C ALA A 22 27.99 16.76 28.06
N ALA A 23 27.77 16.15 26.89
CA ALA A 23 28.37 14.88 26.49
C ALA A 23 29.09 15.05 25.14
N ALA A 24 30.32 14.54 25.08
CA ALA A 24 31.32 14.77 24.04
C ALA A 24 31.02 14.11 22.68
N PRO A 25 31.62 14.59 21.56
CA PRO A 25 31.33 14.10 20.22
C PRO A 25 32.17 12.86 19.87
N VAL A 26 31.51 11.78 19.43
CA VAL A 26 32.17 10.56 18.94
C VAL A 26 32.27 10.61 17.40
N SER A 27 33.50 10.91 16.95
CA SER A 27 34.18 10.51 15.70
C SER A 27 33.45 10.57 14.35
N ARG A 28 33.78 11.62 13.57
CA ARG A 28 33.74 11.61 12.09
C ARG A 28 34.92 10.79 11.56
N LEU A 29 34.64 9.75 10.76
CA LEU A 29 35.65 9.03 9.99
C LEU A 29 36.12 9.89 8.80
N ARG A 30 37.43 10.14 8.76
CA ARG A 30 38.17 10.80 7.68
C ARG A 30 38.17 9.91 6.43
N LEU A 31 37.73 10.43 5.28
CA LEU A 31 38.18 9.94 3.98
C LEU A 31 39.47 10.66 3.61
N ALA A 32 40.53 9.88 3.39
CA ALA A 32 41.81 10.35 2.90
C ALA A 32 41.69 10.85 1.45
N GLY A 33 42.20 12.05 1.20
CA GLY A 33 42.31 12.62 -0.14
C GLY A 33 43.45 11.98 -0.93
N VAL A 34 43.24 11.83 -2.24
CA VAL A 34 44.32 11.70 -3.23
C VAL A 34 44.02 12.67 -4.36
N ALA A 35 45.08 13.40 -4.72
CA ALA A 35 45.10 14.59 -5.55
C ALA A 35 44.78 14.36 -7.03
N GLN A 36 44.19 15.38 -7.64
CA GLN A 36 44.09 15.54 -9.10
C GLN A 36 45.49 15.66 -9.73
N LYS A 37 45.72 14.97 -10.86
CA LYS A 37 46.68 15.44 -11.86
C LYS A 37 46.32 15.01 -13.29
N ALA A 38 46.06 16.04 -14.08
CA ALA A 38 46.34 16.28 -15.50
C ALA A 38 46.31 15.13 -16.53
N LEU A 39 45.49 15.35 -17.57
CA LEU A 39 45.63 14.77 -18.90
C LEU A 39 47.01 15.09 -19.50
N THR A 40 47.68 14.07 -20.04
CA THR A 40 48.62 14.18 -21.16
C THR A 40 48.61 12.89 -21.97
N SER A 41 48.32 12.98 -23.27
CA SER A 41 48.76 11.99 -24.26
C SER A 41 50.27 12.10 -24.47
N PRO A 42 50.97 11.03 -24.86
CA PRO A 42 51.40 10.94 -26.27
C PRO A 42 51.43 9.52 -26.86
N ALA A 43 51.77 9.50 -28.15
CA ALA A 43 51.65 8.42 -29.13
C ALA A 43 52.76 7.35 -29.11
N ALA A 44 52.42 6.24 -29.79
CA ALA A 44 53.22 5.34 -30.63
C ALA A 44 54.47 4.61 -30.07
N CYS A 45 54.44 3.28 -30.17
CA CYS A 45 55.57 2.49 -30.65
C CYS A 45 55.07 1.20 -31.35
N PHE A 46 55.73 0.88 -32.46
CA PHE A 46 55.43 -0.16 -33.46
C PHE A 46 56.20 -1.48 -33.22
N SER A 47 55.67 -2.55 -33.84
CA SER A 47 56.34 -3.81 -34.29
C SER A 47 56.56 -4.90 -33.22
N SER A 48 56.30 -6.21 -33.43
CA SER A 48 56.41 -7.06 -34.63
C SER A 48 55.57 -8.38 -34.56
N HIS A 49 54.87 -8.73 -35.66
CA HIS A 49 54.61 -10.07 -36.28
C HIS A 49 54.64 -11.37 -35.43
N SER A 50 53.53 -12.10 -35.14
CA SER A 50 52.66 -13.03 -35.94
C SER A 50 53.02 -14.53 -35.81
N PRO A 51 52.15 -15.54 -36.08
CA PRO A 51 50.69 -15.64 -35.95
C PRO A 51 50.24 -16.92 -35.16
N GLY A 52 49.10 -16.87 -34.48
CA GLY A 52 48.54 -18.04 -33.79
C GLY A 52 47.01 -18.00 -33.80
N SER A 53 46.42 -18.82 -34.67
CA SER A 53 44.99 -18.98 -34.87
C SER A 53 44.27 -19.44 -33.60
N LEU A 54 43.45 -18.56 -33.02
CA LEU A 54 42.35 -18.89 -32.11
C LEU A 54 41.15 -17.97 -32.40
N THR A 55 40.78 -17.89 -33.68
CA THR A 55 39.43 -17.48 -34.10
C THR A 55 38.52 -18.70 -34.04
N GLU A 56 38.16 -19.11 -32.84
CA GLU A 56 37.03 -19.99 -32.53
C GLU A 56 36.79 -19.82 -31.03
N LEU A 57 35.53 -19.53 -30.64
CA LEU A 57 35.06 -19.18 -29.28
C LEU A 57 34.94 -17.68 -28.94
N VAL A 58 34.71 -16.82 -29.93
CA VAL A 58 33.80 -15.68 -29.69
C VAL A 58 32.40 -16.22 -29.91
N GLU A 59 31.67 -16.50 -28.83
CA GLU A 59 30.22 -16.68 -28.88
C GLU A 59 29.65 -15.46 -29.60
N LYS A 60 29.25 -15.65 -30.86
CA LYS A 60 28.58 -14.62 -31.65
C LYS A 60 27.39 -14.12 -30.83
N GLU A 61 27.40 -12.84 -30.50
CA GLU A 61 26.22 -12.14 -30.02
C GLU A 61 25.03 -12.51 -30.93
N GLN A 62 23.97 -13.05 -30.33
CA GLN A 62 22.72 -13.25 -31.03
C GLN A 62 22.14 -11.87 -31.36
N VAL A 63 22.41 -11.41 -32.57
CA VAL A 63 21.74 -10.29 -33.21
C VAL A 63 20.24 -10.55 -33.10
N PHE A 64 19.51 -9.63 -32.46
CA PHE A 64 18.04 -9.63 -32.42
C PHE A 64 17.54 -9.61 -33.87
N THR A 65 17.10 -10.77 -34.36
CA THR A 65 16.51 -10.89 -35.70
C THR A 65 15.14 -10.22 -35.73
N PRO A 66 14.73 -9.62 -36.86
CA PRO A 66 13.34 -9.21 -37.07
C PRO A 66 12.40 -10.40 -36.88
N TYR A 67 11.18 -10.18 -36.38
CA TYR A 67 10.21 -11.25 -36.11
C TYR A 67 10.05 -12.17 -37.33
N PRO A 68 10.30 -13.48 -37.22
CA PRO A 68 9.84 -14.42 -38.23
C PRO A 68 8.32 -14.51 -38.09
N GLU A 69 7.59 -14.12 -39.13
CA GLU A 69 6.14 -14.24 -39.16
C GLU A 69 5.78 -15.74 -39.15
N HIS A 70 5.36 -16.26 -37.99
CA HIS A 70 4.56 -17.49 -37.89
C HIS A 70 3.09 -17.11 -37.60
N PRO A 71 2.43 -16.36 -38.51
CA PRO A 71 1.11 -15.77 -38.24
C PRO A 71 0.05 -16.85 -38.00
N GLU A 72 0.24 -18.04 -38.54
CA GLU A 72 -0.65 -19.19 -38.32
C GLU A 72 -0.67 -19.63 -36.85
N VAL A 73 0.51 -19.83 -36.24
CA VAL A 73 0.60 -20.25 -34.83
C VAL A 73 0.14 -19.12 -33.91
N ASP A 74 0.52 -17.87 -34.22
CA ASP A 74 0.06 -16.70 -33.46
C ASP A 74 -1.48 -16.57 -33.47
N GLN A 75 -2.11 -16.76 -34.65
CA GLN A 75 -3.56 -16.76 -34.77
C GLN A 75 -4.22 -17.92 -34.02
N LEU A 76 -3.62 -19.11 -34.04
CA LEU A 76 -4.13 -20.27 -33.28
C LEU A 76 -4.09 -20.00 -31.78
N ILE A 77 -3.01 -19.39 -31.28
CA ILE A 77 -2.89 -19.00 -29.87
C ILE A 77 -3.94 -17.94 -29.52
N GLU A 78 -4.12 -16.93 -30.38
CA GLU A 78 -5.07 -15.86 -30.13
C GLU A 78 -6.54 -16.34 -30.15
N LYS A 79 -6.89 -17.20 -31.11
CA LYS A 79 -8.24 -17.77 -31.28
C LYS A 79 -8.59 -18.85 -30.28
N ALA A 80 -7.61 -19.38 -29.54
CA ALA A 80 -7.88 -20.42 -28.55
C ALA A 80 -8.86 -19.93 -27.46
N THR A 81 -9.88 -20.76 -27.23
CA THR A 81 -10.96 -20.52 -26.23
C THR A 81 -10.88 -21.46 -25.04
N ARG A 82 -10.09 -22.53 -25.13
CA ARG A 82 -9.91 -23.53 -24.07
C ARG A 82 -8.42 -23.79 -23.80
N PRO A 83 -8.01 -24.02 -22.54
CA PRO A 83 -6.61 -24.35 -22.21
C PRO A 83 -6.06 -25.56 -22.97
N GLY A 84 -6.89 -26.59 -23.19
CA GLY A 84 -6.49 -27.79 -23.94
C GLY A 84 -6.04 -27.51 -25.37
N GLN A 85 -6.71 -26.59 -26.08
CA GLN A 85 -6.33 -26.19 -27.45
C GLN A 85 -4.94 -25.58 -27.52
N LEU A 86 -4.54 -24.82 -26.47
CA LEU A 86 -3.19 -24.27 -26.38
C LEU A 86 -2.18 -25.38 -26.11
N LEU A 87 -2.47 -26.29 -25.18
CA LEU A 87 -1.55 -27.37 -24.82
C LEU A 87 -1.36 -28.38 -25.96
N GLU A 88 -2.34 -28.57 -26.84
CA GLU A 88 -2.24 -29.41 -28.03
C GLU A 88 -1.21 -28.88 -29.05
N LEU A 89 -0.99 -27.56 -29.11
CA LEU A 89 0.00 -26.96 -30.00
C LEU A 89 1.45 -27.36 -29.67
N LEU A 90 1.73 -27.87 -28.46
CA LEU A 90 3.05 -28.39 -28.07
C LEU A 90 3.39 -29.73 -28.73
N GLY A 91 2.36 -30.52 -29.07
CA GLY A 91 2.49 -31.84 -29.70
C GLY A 91 2.11 -31.86 -31.19
N GLY A 92 1.49 -30.79 -31.69
CA GLY A 92 1.22 -30.62 -33.11
C GLY A 92 2.51 -30.40 -33.90
N GLY A 93 2.58 -30.85 -35.15
CA GLY A 93 3.76 -30.72 -36.03
C GLY A 93 4.13 -29.29 -36.44
N HIS A 94 3.78 -28.29 -35.64
CA HIS A 94 4.07 -26.88 -35.86
C HIS A 94 5.48 -26.54 -35.34
N SER A 95 6.24 -25.76 -36.11
CA SER A 95 7.51 -25.20 -35.64
C SER A 95 7.23 -24.04 -34.67
N LEU A 96 7.47 -24.25 -33.38
CA LEU A 96 7.31 -23.21 -32.37
C LEU A 96 8.55 -22.31 -32.30
N HIS A 97 8.35 -21.01 -32.46
CA HIS A 97 9.35 -19.99 -32.18
C HIS A 97 9.56 -19.85 -30.67
N HIS A 98 10.74 -19.40 -30.23
CA HIS A 98 11.11 -19.30 -28.82
C HIS A 98 10.20 -18.38 -27.97
N ASN A 99 9.46 -17.49 -28.62
CA ASN A 99 8.50 -16.58 -27.97
C ASN A 99 7.11 -17.22 -27.79
N HIS A 100 6.75 -18.24 -28.60
CA HIS A 100 5.41 -18.85 -28.56
C HIS A 100 5.08 -19.50 -27.21
N PRO A 101 5.97 -20.29 -26.57
CA PRO A 101 5.66 -20.91 -25.28
C PRO A 101 5.25 -19.88 -24.22
N ALA A 102 5.91 -18.71 -24.21
CA ALA A 102 5.58 -17.62 -23.29
C ALA A 102 4.22 -16.97 -23.63
N ILE A 103 3.91 -16.76 -24.92
CA ILE A 103 2.61 -16.23 -25.36
C ILE A 103 1.48 -17.21 -25.02
N MET A 104 1.70 -18.51 -25.21
CA MET A 104 0.76 -19.58 -24.85
C MET A 104 0.43 -19.55 -23.36
N LEU A 105 1.44 -19.44 -22.48
CA LEU A 105 1.21 -19.29 -21.04
C LEU A 105 0.40 -18.03 -20.71
N ILE A 106 0.74 -16.89 -21.30
CA ILE A 106 0.01 -15.63 -21.07
C ILE A 106 -1.47 -15.77 -21.47
N ARG A 107 -1.74 -16.40 -22.62
CA ARG A 107 -3.11 -16.66 -23.09
C ARG A 107 -3.84 -17.63 -22.17
N LEU A 108 -3.17 -18.72 -21.79
CA LEU A 108 -3.71 -19.74 -20.90
C LEU A 108 -4.12 -19.13 -19.55
N THR A 109 -3.28 -18.30 -18.96
CA THR A 109 -3.62 -17.60 -17.69
C THR A 109 -4.84 -16.70 -17.86
N ARG A 110 -5.00 -16.05 -19.02
CA ARG A 110 -6.19 -15.22 -19.30
C ARG A 110 -7.46 -16.06 -19.35
N LEU A 111 -7.44 -17.21 -20.04
CA LEU A 111 -8.59 -18.12 -20.11
C LEU A 111 -8.96 -18.65 -18.71
N LEU A 112 -7.97 -18.94 -17.86
CA LEU A 112 -8.21 -19.37 -16.48
C LEU A 112 -8.73 -18.25 -15.55
N ALA A 113 -8.49 -16.99 -15.88
CA ALA A 113 -9.07 -15.88 -15.14
C ALA A 113 -10.58 -15.77 -15.35
N GLU A 114 -11.07 -16.18 -16.53
CA GLU A 114 -12.50 -16.26 -16.86
C GLU A 114 -13.16 -17.50 -16.24
N LYS A 115 -12.41 -18.61 -16.10
CA LYS A 115 -12.88 -19.89 -15.54
C LYS A 115 -11.91 -20.45 -14.50
N PRO A 116 -12.03 -20.04 -13.22
CA PRO A 116 -11.08 -20.42 -12.18
C PRO A 116 -11.17 -21.91 -11.77
N GLU A 117 -12.27 -22.60 -12.06
CA GLU A 117 -12.51 -24.01 -11.75
C GLU A 117 -11.48 -24.95 -12.44
N ASP A 118 -10.98 -24.53 -13.60
CA ASP A 118 -10.02 -25.28 -14.42
C ASP A 118 -8.57 -25.20 -13.88
N LYS A 119 -8.29 -24.39 -12.84
CA LYS A 119 -6.93 -24.19 -12.33
C LYS A 119 -6.36 -25.43 -11.66
N ALA A 120 -7.17 -26.18 -10.92
CA ALA A 120 -6.71 -27.34 -10.16
C ALA A 120 -6.37 -28.53 -11.08
N SER A 121 -7.21 -28.76 -12.09
CA SER A 121 -7.00 -29.81 -13.11
C SER A 121 -5.79 -29.50 -14.00
N LEU A 122 -5.57 -28.22 -14.34
CA LEU A 122 -4.41 -27.83 -15.15
C LEU A 122 -3.07 -28.10 -14.46
N ARG A 123 -2.96 -27.88 -13.15
CA ARG A 123 -1.69 -28.10 -12.43
C ARG A 123 -1.19 -29.55 -12.53
N GLN A 124 -2.12 -30.49 -12.69
CA GLN A 124 -1.84 -31.91 -12.84
C GLN A 124 -1.61 -32.34 -14.30
N ASP A 125 -1.86 -31.46 -15.28
CA ASP A 125 -1.66 -31.76 -16.70
C ASP A 125 -0.16 -31.78 -17.05
N ALA A 126 0.32 -32.92 -17.56
CA ALA A 126 1.71 -33.11 -17.95
C ALA A 126 2.16 -32.13 -19.06
N ARG A 127 1.26 -31.76 -19.98
CA ARG A 127 1.56 -30.81 -21.07
C ARG A 127 1.75 -29.39 -20.54
N PHE A 128 1.04 -29.04 -19.47
CA PHE A 128 1.25 -27.76 -18.80
C PHE A 128 2.62 -27.70 -18.11
N GLN A 129 3.04 -28.79 -17.46
CA GLN A 129 4.40 -28.90 -16.91
C GLN A 129 5.47 -28.82 -18.01
N GLN A 130 5.24 -29.47 -19.15
CA GLN A 130 6.10 -29.38 -20.32
C GLN A 130 6.20 -27.95 -20.86
N LEU A 131 5.08 -27.22 -20.93
CA LEU A 131 5.06 -25.81 -21.35
C LEU A 131 5.92 -24.93 -20.43
N LEU A 132 5.80 -25.13 -19.11
CA LEU A 132 6.59 -24.40 -18.12
C LEU A 132 8.10 -24.67 -18.27
N GLN A 133 8.50 -25.93 -18.49
CA GLN A 133 9.90 -26.29 -18.77
C GLN A 133 10.42 -25.71 -20.10
N LEU A 134 9.58 -25.69 -21.12
CA LEU A 134 9.95 -25.11 -22.41
C LEU A 134 10.20 -23.61 -22.30
N VAL A 135 9.38 -22.90 -21.50
CA VAL A 135 9.57 -21.48 -21.23
C VAL A 135 10.83 -21.22 -20.42
N SER A 136 11.10 -22.00 -19.36
CA SER A 136 12.30 -21.81 -18.54
C SER A 136 13.59 -22.07 -19.33
N SER A 137 13.61 -23.10 -20.18
CA SER A 137 14.78 -23.43 -21.01
C SER A 137 15.08 -22.40 -22.11
N GLN A 138 14.08 -21.64 -22.57
CA GLN A 138 14.21 -20.67 -23.66
C GLN A 138 14.07 -19.21 -23.19
N ILE A 139 14.07 -18.97 -21.87
CA ILE A 139 13.74 -17.67 -21.30
C ILE A 139 14.67 -16.54 -21.76
N SER A 140 15.95 -16.86 -22.01
CA SER A 140 16.98 -15.95 -22.52
C SER A 140 16.69 -15.44 -23.94
N SER A 141 15.83 -16.12 -24.70
CA SER A 141 15.43 -15.70 -26.05
C SER A 141 14.09 -14.95 -26.06
N VAL A 142 13.28 -15.05 -24.99
CA VAL A 142 11.96 -14.39 -24.90
C VAL A 142 12.11 -12.87 -24.95
N TRP A 143 11.23 -12.20 -25.68
CA TRP A 143 11.32 -10.74 -25.86
C TRP A 143 10.87 -9.94 -24.64
N HIS A 144 11.37 -8.71 -24.50
CA HIS A 144 11.06 -7.84 -23.34
C HIS A 144 9.55 -7.67 -23.08
N GLY A 145 8.75 -7.38 -24.10
CA GLY A 145 7.30 -7.18 -23.93
C GLY A 145 6.56 -8.47 -23.56
N THR A 146 7.04 -9.63 -24.02
CA THR A 146 6.47 -10.93 -23.65
C THR A 146 6.92 -11.34 -22.25
N LEU A 147 8.20 -11.18 -21.92
CA LEU A 147 8.78 -11.47 -20.61
C LEU A 147 8.02 -10.76 -19.48
N VAL A 148 7.73 -9.47 -19.68
CA VAL A 148 7.01 -8.64 -18.70
C VAL A 148 5.58 -9.15 -18.45
N ARG A 149 4.87 -9.53 -19.51
CA ARG A 149 3.51 -10.09 -19.41
C ARG A 149 3.52 -11.52 -18.85
N LEU A 150 4.56 -12.28 -19.17
CA LEU A 150 4.77 -13.65 -18.70
C LEU A 150 4.91 -13.67 -17.18
N LEU A 151 5.79 -12.83 -16.60
CA LEU A 151 5.99 -12.79 -15.16
C LEU A 151 4.67 -12.47 -14.41
N ARG A 152 3.92 -11.47 -14.86
CA ARG A 152 2.58 -11.18 -14.29
C ARG A 152 1.64 -12.39 -14.37
N SER A 153 1.70 -13.12 -15.47
CA SER A 153 0.84 -14.28 -15.69
C SER A 153 1.23 -15.45 -14.78
N LEU A 154 2.52 -15.63 -14.49
CA LEU A 154 2.99 -16.66 -13.55
C LEU A 154 2.55 -16.37 -12.12
N TYR A 155 2.61 -15.12 -11.66
CA TYR A 155 2.07 -14.76 -10.33
C TYR A 155 0.57 -15.03 -10.22
N ALA A 156 -0.21 -14.79 -11.29
CA ALA A 156 -1.65 -15.07 -11.29
C ALA A 156 -2.00 -16.58 -11.31
N LEU A 157 -1.06 -17.43 -11.70
CA LEU A 157 -1.21 -18.90 -11.66
C LEU A 157 -0.96 -19.48 -10.26
N GLU A 158 -0.44 -18.69 -9.31
CA GLU A 158 -0.12 -19.09 -7.94
C GLU A 158 0.70 -20.40 -7.91
N LEU A 159 1.80 -20.44 -8.67
CA LEU A 159 2.68 -21.60 -8.74
C LEU A 159 3.30 -21.92 -7.36
N PRO A 160 3.73 -23.17 -7.09
CA PRO A 160 4.38 -23.50 -5.82
C PRO A 160 5.66 -22.68 -5.56
N GLU A 161 5.95 -22.41 -4.29
CA GLU A 161 7.10 -21.58 -3.84
C GLU A 161 8.48 -22.11 -4.30
N ALA A 162 8.57 -23.40 -4.60
CA ALA A 162 9.78 -24.07 -5.10
C ALA A 162 9.85 -24.16 -6.64
N SER A 163 8.95 -23.51 -7.37
CA SER A 163 8.94 -23.55 -8.84
C SER A 163 10.21 -22.92 -9.41
N LYS A 164 11.01 -23.76 -10.10
CA LYS A 164 12.27 -23.31 -10.73
C LYS A 164 11.98 -22.39 -11.92
N GLU A 165 10.81 -22.55 -12.51
CA GLU A 165 10.36 -21.85 -13.72
C GLU A 165 10.03 -20.40 -13.40
N LEU A 166 9.31 -20.14 -12.30
CA LEU A 166 9.07 -18.77 -11.83
C LEU A 166 10.39 -18.07 -11.51
N ARG A 167 11.28 -18.72 -10.76
CA ARG A 167 12.60 -18.16 -10.40
C ARG A 167 13.46 -17.86 -11.62
N SER A 168 13.40 -18.71 -12.65
CA SER A 168 14.11 -18.50 -13.91
C SER A 168 13.62 -17.24 -14.63
N VAL A 169 12.30 -17.01 -14.69
CA VAL A 169 11.72 -15.80 -15.27
C VAL A 169 12.04 -14.55 -14.45
N GLU A 170 11.96 -14.63 -13.11
CA GLU A 170 12.36 -13.54 -12.23
C GLU A 170 13.83 -13.18 -12.40
N GLN A 171 14.71 -14.18 -12.50
CA GLN A 171 16.14 -13.97 -12.71
C GLN A 171 16.44 -13.33 -14.06
N GLU A 172 15.74 -13.74 -15.12
CA GLU A 172 15.88 -13.12 -16.44
C GLU A 172 15.45 -11.64 -16.41
N VAL A 173 14.38 -11.32 -15.68
CA VAL A 173 13.96 -9.93 -15.46
C VAL A 173 15.05 -9.14 -14.73
N ARG A 174 15.70 -9.73 -13.71
CA ARG A 174 16.83 -9.10 -13.00
C ARG A 174 17.99 -8.80 -13.95
N TRP A 175 18.38 -9.77 -14.77
CA TRP A 175 19.46 -9.60 -15.76
C TRP A 175 19.15 -8.52 -16.79
N ARG A 176 17.89 -8.40 -17.21
CA ARG A 176 17.47 -7.41 -18.21
C ARG A 176 17.01 -6.07 -17.65
N MET A 177 17.00 -5.88 -16.33
CA MET A 177 16.37 -4.74 -15.68
C MET A 177 16.88 -3.39 -16.21
N ARG A 178 18.18 -3.30 -16.54
CA ARG A 178 18.80 -2.11 -17.14
C ARG A 178 18.35 -1.83 -18.58
N ARG A 179 18.01 -2.88 -19.34
CA ARG A 179 17.60 -2.81 -20.75
C ARG A 179 16.10 -2.63 -20.93
N LEU A 180 15.31 -2.92 -19.89
CA LEU A 180 13.87 -2.73 -19.91
C LEU A 180 13.51 -1.23 -19.95
N ARG A 181 12.48 -0.90 -20.74
CA ARG A 181 11.89 0.45 -20.77
C ARG A 181 11.25 0.76 -19.43
N TYR A 182 11.20 2.05 -19.07
CA TYR A 182 10.57 2.50 -17.83
C TYR A 182 9.15 1.95 -17.64
N LYS A 183 8.30 2.02 -18.68
CA LYS A 183 6.93 1.49 -18.66
C LYS A 183 6.86 -0.01 -18.36
N HIS A 184 7.86 -0.78 -18.79
CA HIS A 184 7.95 -2.20 -18.45
C HIS A 184 8.30 -2.41 -16.97
N LEU A 185 9.25 -1.64 -16.43
CA LEU A 185 9.62 -1.70 -15.02
C LEU A 185 8.44 -1.33 -14.11
N ALA A 186 7.70 -0.29 -14.47
CA ALA A 186 6.52 0.15 -13.73
C ALA A 186 5.41 -0.92 -13.72
N PHE A 187 5.15 -1.54 -14.88
CA PHE A 187 4.20 -2.64 -14.99
C PHE A 187 4.60 -3.85 -14.16
N LEU A 188 5.90 -4.20 -14.15
CA LEU A 188 6.42 -5.30 -13.33
C LEU A 188 6.28 -5.00 -11.83
N ALA A 189 6.60 -3.78 -11.40
CA ALA A 189 6.44 -3.37 -10.01
C ALA A 189 4.97 -3.48 -9.55
N GLU A 190 4.01 -3.07 -10.38
CA GLU A 190 2.58 -3.28 -10.11
C GLU A 190 2.23 -4.77 -9.98
N ALA A 191 2.74 -5.61 -10.88
CA ALA A 191 2.48 -7.05 -10.85
C ALA A 191 3.03 -7.73 -9.58
N CYS A 192 4.28 -7.44 -9.21
CA CYS A 192 4.91 -7.96 -8.00
C CYS A 192 4.23 -7.45 -6.71
N ALA A 193 3.77 -6.20 -6.71
CA ALA A 193 3.07 -5.64 -5.56
C ALA A 193 1.71 -6.32 -5.34
N ALA A 194 1.01 -6.71 -6.40
CA ALA A 194 -0.26 -7.44 -6.32
C ALA A 194 -0.11 -8.90 -5.85
N SER A 195 1.07 -9.49 -6.01
CA SER A 195 1.37 -10.89 -5.69
C SER A 195 2.01 -11.09 -4.31
N THR A 196 1.67 -10.23 -3.33
CA THR A 196 2.33 -10.03 -2.02
C THR A 196 2.47 -11.27 -1.10
N ARG A 197 2.10 -12.46 -1.57
CA ARG A 197 2.14 -13.71 -0.79
C ARG A 197 3.53 -14.36 -0.76
N GLU A 198 4.44 -14.00 -1.67
CA GLU A 198 5.72 -14.72 -1.84
C GLU A 198 6.94 -13.85 -1.46
N PRO A 199 7.86 -14.32 -0.58
CA PRO A 199 9.06 -13.56 -0.19
C PRO A 199 9.94 -13.11 -1.37
N HIS A 200 10.15 -13.97 -2.37
CA HIS A 200 10.98 -13.67 -3.55
C HIS A 200 10.39 -12.55 -4.43
N SER A 201 9.07 -12.47 -4.52
CA SER A 201 8.37 -11.38 -5.23
C SER A 201 8.60 -10.02 -4.58
N GLN A 202 8.77 -9.99 -3.25
CA GLN A 202 9.08 -8.77 -2.50
C GLN A 202 10.51 -8.29 -2.72
N GLU A 203 11.47 -9.22 -2.87
CA GLU A 203 12.85 -8.89 -3.22
C GLU A 203 12.95 -8.33 -4.64
N LEU A 204 12.28 -8.95 -5.62
CA LEU A 204 12.26 -8.43 -7.00
C LEU A 204 11.58 -7.06 -7.06
N LEU A 205 10.46 -6.87 -6.35
CA LEU A 205 9.83 -5.56 -6.19
C LEU A 205 10.82 -4.54 -5.61
N ALA A 206 11.74 -4.95 -4.73
CA ALA A 206 12.77 -4.08 -4.20
C ALA A 206 13.76 -3.56 -5.21
N GLU A 207 14.30 -4.47 -5.99
CA GLU A 207 15.21 -4.14 -7.05
C GLU A 207 14.53 -3.26 -8.10
N LEU A 208 13.30 -3.60 -8.50
CA LEU A 208 12.50 -2.82 -9.45
C LEU A 208 12.27 -1.38 -8.97
N LEU A 209 11.88 -1.21 -7.70
CA LEU A 209 11.66 0.11 -7.11
C LEU A 209 12.94 0.96 -7.09
N VAL A 210 14.09 0.38 -6.73
CA VAL A 210 15.39 1.08 -6.78
C VAL A 210 15.74 1.50 -8.20
N HIS A 211 15.47 0.65 -9.18
CA HIS A 211 15.70 0.97 -10.59
C HIS A 211 14.76 2.07 -11.11
N LEU A 212 13.49 2.03 -10.72
CA LEU A 212 12.51 3.07 -11.05
C LEU A 212 12.91 4.42 -10.44
N GLU A 213 13.41 4.41 -9.19
CA GLU A 213 13.86 5.60 -8.49
C GLU A 213 15.10 6.24 -9.13
N ARG A 214 16.07 5.43 -9.54
CA ARG A 214 17.27 5.92 -10.24
C ARG A 214 16.95 6.52 -11.62
N ARG A 215 15.86 6.10 -12.24
CA ARG A 215 15.44 6.48 -13.60
C ARG A 215 14.20 7.37 -13.60
N TRP A 216 13.90 8.05 -12.49
CA TRP A 216 12.69 8.86 -12.35
C TRP A 216 12.54 9.99 -13.38
N THR A 217 13.67 10.48 -13.91
CA THR A 217 13.69 11.51 -14.95
C THR A 217 13.04 11.03 -16.26
N GLU A 218 12.94 9.72 -16.48
CA GLU A 218 12.27 9.12 -17.64
C GLU A 218 10.73 9.15 -17.54
N ILE A 219 10.16 9.51 -16.39
CA ILE A 219 8.70 9.62 -16.21
C ILE A 219 8.21 10.87 -16.91
N ASP A 220 7.72 10.74 -18.13
CA ASP A 220 7.23 11.84 -18.95
C ASP A 220 5.75 12.15 -18.70
N ASP A 221 4.97 11.13 -18.32
CA ASP A 221 3.53 11.24 -18.10
C ASP A 221 3.10 11.07 -16.64
N GLY A 222 2.19 11.93 -16.18
CA GLY A 222 1.70 11.90 -14.80
C GLY A 222 0.84 10.67 -14.46
N ARG A 223 0.28 9.98 -15.46
CA ARG A 223 -0.51 8.76 -15.23
C ARG A 223 0.38 7.62 -14.76
N THR A 224 1.57 7.48 -15.33
CA THR A 224 2.59 6.52 -14.89
C THR A 224 3.05 6.84 -13.47
N ALA A 225 3.28 8.11 -13.13
CA ALA A 225 3.62 8.54 -11.77
C ALA A 225 2.53 8.13 -10.75
N VAL A 226 1.27 8.48 -11.01
CA VAL A 226 0.13 8.10 -10.17
C VAL A 226 0.00 6.58 -10.04
N THR A 227 0.16 5.86 -11.14
CA THR A 227 0.06 4.39 -11.14
C THR A 227 1.13 3.79 -10.23
N LEU A 228 2.37 4.28 -10.32
CA LEU A 228 3.46 3.88 -9.45
C LEU A 228 3.17 4.18 -7.98
N MET A 229 2.69 5.39 -7.67
CA MET A 229 2.29 5.76 -6.31
C MET A 229 1.19 4.82 -5.76
N MET A 230 0.16 4.55 -6.55
CA MET A 230 -0.98 3.74 -6.13
C MET A 230 -0.66 2.25 -6.01
N LYS A 231 0.21 1.74 -6.88
CA LYS A 231 0.40 0.29 -7.09
C LYS A 231 1.71 -0.24 -6.55
N ALA A 232 2.79 0.52 -6.63
CA ALA A 232 4.11 0.06 -6.21
C ALA A 232 4.34 0.23 -4.69
N GLY A 233 3.41 0.88 -3.99
CA GLY A 233 3.33 0.96 -2.53
C GLY A 233 4.37 1.87 -1.88
N HIS A 234 5.59 1.93 -2.43
CA HIS A 234 6.61 2.88 -2.04
C HIS A 234 7.46 3.40 -3.19
N LEU A 235 7.34 4.70 -3.37
CA LEU A 235 8.39 5.52 -3.90
C LEU A 235 9.08 6.16 -2.69
N SER A 236 10.40 6.36 -2.74
CA SER A 236 11.08 7.09 -1.66
C SER A 236 10.47 8.49 -1.52
N GLU A 237 10.54 9.08 -0.33
CA GLU A 237 10.07 10.46 -0.11
C GLU A 237 10.70 11.41 -1.14
N SER A 238 12.00 11.25 -1.43
CA SER A 238 12.68 12.02 -2.48
C SER A 238 12.07 11.82 -3.86
N LEU A 239 11.69 10.58 -4.22
CA LEU A 239 11.02 10.31 -5.50
C LEU A 239 9.60 10.88 -5.54
N MET A 240 8.86 10.82 -4.43
CA MET A 240 7.54 11.43 -4.30
C MET A 240 7.60 12.94 -4.49
N ASN A 241 8.53 13.62 -3.81
CA ASN A 241 8.72 15.07 -3.91
C ASN A 241 9.18 15.48 -5.32
N ARG A 242 10.08 14.69 -5.95
CA ARG A 242 10.49 14.93 -7.35
C ARG A 242 9.36 14.74 -8.36
N LEU A 243 8.50 13.75 -8.13
CA LEU A 243 7.33 13.50 -8.96
C LEU A 243 6.28 14.60 -8.81
N GLU A 244 6.08 15.08 -7.59
CA GLU A 244 5.28 16.27 -7.27
C GLU A 244 5.82 17.48 -8.04
N ASP A 245 7.10 17.82 -7.86
CA ASP A 245 7.72 18.96 -8.53
C ASP A 245 7.57 18.91 -10.06
N LYS A 246 7.83 17.73 -10.65
CA LYS A 246 7.82 17.54 -12.10
C LYS A 246 6.42 17.58 -12.70
N HIS A 247 5.43 16.97 -12.06
CA HIS A 247 4.10 16.75 -12.65
C HIS A 247 3.00 17.67 -12.12
N ILE A 248 3.20 18.29 -10.96
CA ILE A 248 2.18 19.11 -10.30
C ILE A 248 2.52 20.58 -10.41
N LEU A 249 3.70 21.00 -9.93
CA LEU A 249 3.96 22.41 -9.67
C LEU A 249 4.61 23.12 -10.86
N ASN A 250 5.47 22.44 -11.60
CA ASN A 250 6.03 23.00 -12.84
C ASN A 250 5.03 23.05 -14.01
N ARG A 251 3.86 22.41 -13.87
CA ARG A 251 2.82 22.32 -14.91
C ARG A 251 1.41 22.56 -14.39
N ALA A 252 1.24 23.27 -13.27
CA ALA A 252 -0.04 23.42 -12.58
C ALA A 252 -1.19 23.93 -13.50
N GLN A 253 -0.87 24.75 -14.51
CA GLN A 253 -1.83 25.25 -15.50
C GLN A 253 -2.34 24.15 -16.45
N ASP A 254 -1.49 23.18 -16.78
CA ASP A 254 -1.76 22.08 -17.72
C ASP A 254 -2.33 20.81 -17.04
N VAL A 255 -2.39 20.79 -15.69
CA VAL A 255 -2.93 19.65 -14.95
C VAL A 255 -4.43 19.54 -15.20
N THR A 256 -4.82 18.44 -15.86
CA THR A 256 -6.23 18.11 -16.07
C THR A 256 -6.90 17.69 -14.76
N LEU A 257 -8.20 17.99 -14.59
CA LEU A 257 -8.95 17.64 -13.39
C LEU A 257 -8.89 16.13 -13.04
N PRO A 258 -9.03 15.18 -14.00
CA PRO A 258 -8.88 13.76 -13.68
C PRO A 258 -7.49 13.39 -13.16
N HIS A 259 -6.44 14.04 -13.65
CA HIS A 259 -5.09 13.82 -13.16
C HIS A 259 -4.94 14.33 -11.72
N LEU A 260 -5.43 15.54 -11.43
CA LEU A 260 -5.45 16.11 -10.08
C LEU A 260 -6.22 15.24 -9.09
N CYS A 261 -7.40 14.73 -9.48
CA CYS A 261 -8.18 13.80 -8.68
C CYS A 261 -7.37 12.54 -8.36
N SER A 262 -6.68 11.98 -9.36
CA SER A 262 -5.90 10.76 -9.18
C SER A 262 -4.69 10.95 -8.26
N LEU A 263 -4.05 12.13 -8.32
CA LEU A 263 -2.96 12.50 -7.40
C LEU A 263 -3.46 12.65 -5.96
N LEU A 264 -4.57 13.35 -5.76
CA LEU A 264 -5.18 13.51 -4.43
C LEU A 264 -5.51 12.15 -3.79
N LEU A 265 -6.09 11.24 -4.57
CA LEU A 265 -6.38 9.88 -4.11
C LEU A 265 -5.10 9.09 -3.78
N ALA A 266 -4.03 9.27 -4.55
CA ALA A 266 -2.74 8.64 -4.28
C ALA A 266 -2.09 9.17 -3.00
N PHE A 267 -2.10 10.48 -2.79
CA PHE A 267 -1.57 11.11 -1.58
C PHE A 267 -2.34 10.65 -0.34
N ALA A 268 -3.66 10.64 -0.41
CA ALA A 268 -4.49 10.12 0.68
C ALA A 268 -4.24 8.63 0.95
N ARG A 269 -4.12 7.80 -0.09
CA ARG A 269 -3.82 6.37 0.10
C ARG A 269 -2.51 6.18 0.86
N LEU A 270 -1.45 6.86 0.44
CA LEU A 270 -0.10 6.71 0.99
C LEU A 270 0.11 7.47 2.31
N ASN A 271 -0.88 8.26 2.75
CA ASN A 271 -0.70 9.28 3.79
C ASN A 271 0.47 10.24 3.51
N PHE A 272 0.69 10.55 2.23
CA PHE A 272 1.79 11.39 1.79
C PHE A 272 1.38 12.86 1.82
N ARG A 273 2.24 13.71 2.38
CA ARG A 273 2.09 15.16 2.35
C ARG A 273 3.20 15.77 1.49
N PRO A 274 2.84 16.49 0.42
CA PRO A 274 3.82 17.16 -0.46
C PRO A 274 4.62 18.23 0.28
N GLU A 275 5.86 18.51 -0.18
CA GLU A 275 6.69 19.58 0.40
C GLU A 275 6.03 20.96 0.23
N ARG A 276 5.34 21.17 -0.91
CA ARG A 276 4.60 22.40 -1.19
C ARG A 276 3.10 22.19 -0.99
N GLU A 277 2.72 21.73 0.20
CA GLU A 277 1.34 21.39 0.52
C GLU A 277 0.34 22.53 0.34
N GLU A 278 0.72 23.76 0.70
CA GLU A 278 -0.16 24.91 0.55
C GLU A 278 -0.50 25.20 -0.92
N GLU A 279 0.50 25.16 -1.82
CA GLU A 279 0.31 25.35 -3.27
C GLU A 279 -0.57 24.24 -3.85
N PHE A 280 -0.29 22.99 -3.48
CA PHE A 280 -1.04 21.83 -3.97
C PHE A 280 -2.51 21.88 -3.53
N PHE A 281 -2.78 22.06 -2.23
CA PHE A 281 -4.15 22.06 -1.73
C PHE A 281 -4.93 23.30 -2.18
N SER A 282 -4.25 24.45 -2.37
CA SER A 282 -4.86 25.62 -3.00
C SER A 282 -5.37 25.29 -4.42
N LEU A 283 -4.53 24.66 -5.25
CA LEU A 283 -4.92 24.20 -6.59
C LEU A 283 -6.06 23.17 -6.54
N VAL A 284 -5.99 22.19 -5.63
CA VAL A 284 -7.06 21.20 -5.42
C VAL A 284 -8.38 21.91 -5.12
N HIS A 285 -8.40 22.86 -4.19
CA HIS A 285 -9.62 23.55 -3.82
C HIS A 285 -10.17 24.46 -4.93
N GLU A 286 -9.31 25.17 -5.64
CA GLU A 286 -9.69 26.01 -6.78
C GLU A 286 -10.37 25.19 -7.88
N ARG A 287 -9.77 24.05 -8.25
CA ARG A 287 -10.24 23.22 -9.38
C ARG A 287 -11.35 22.26 -9.01
N LEU A 288 -11.29 21.65 -7.82
CA LEU A 288 -12.28 20.65 -7.38
C LEU A 288 -13.57 21.30 -6.90
N GLY A 289 -13.52 22.47 -6.25
CA GLY A 289 -14.69 23.17 -5.73
C GLY A 289 -15.86 23.27 -6.71
N PRO A 290 -15.69 23.93 -7.88
CA PRO A 290 -16.77 24.08 -8.87
C PRO A 290 -17.11 22.76 -9.58
N ALA A 291 -16.16 21.85 -9.70
CA ALA A 291 -16.34 20.61 -10.46
C ALA A 291 -16.98 19.47 -9.65
N LEU A 292 -16.86 19.48 -8.31
CA LEU A 292 -17.23 18.35 -7.45
C LEU A 292 -18.65 17.84 -7.73
N ALA A 293 -19.64 18.75 -7.82
CA ALA A 293 -21.04 18.38 -8.03
C ALA A 293 -21.32 17.71 -9.40
N SER A 294 -20.45 17.92 -10.39
CA SER A 294 -20.57 17.34 -11.74
C SER A 294 -19.94 15.95 -11.86
N LEU A 295 -19.14 15.52 -10.88
CA LEU A 295 -18.46 14.23 -10.89
C LEU A 295 -19.43 13.09 -10.56
N GLU A 296 -19.04 11.86 -10.90
CA GLU A 296 -19.78 10.67 -10.48
C GLU A 296 -19.86 10.58 -8.93
N PRO A 297 -21.01 10.19 -8.34
CA PRO A 297 -21.18 10.17 -6.88
C PRO A 297 -20.12 9.38 -6.12
N ALA A 298 -19.70 8.21 -6.63
CA ALA A 298 -18.66 7.42 -6.00
C ALA A 298 -17.31 8.16 -5.98
N LEU A 299 -16.97 8.86 -7.06
CA LEU A 299 -15.76 9.68 -7.14
C LEU A 299 -15.84 10.90 -6.21
N GLN A 300 -17.02 11.54 -6.07
CA GLN A 300 -17.21 12.62 -5.10
C GLN A 300 -16.91 12.15 -3.67
N VAL A 301 -17.45 10.99 -3.27
CA VAL A 301 -17.18 10.39 -1.97
C VAL A 301 -15.68 10.09 -1.81
N ASP A 302 -15.05 9.52 -2.82
CA ASP A 302 -13.62 9.17 -2.77
C ASP A 302 -12.72 10.40 -2.58
N LEU A 303 -13.04 11.51 -3.27
CA LEU A 303 -12.27 12.76 -3.18
C LEU A 303 -12.49 13.48 -1.85
N VAL A 304 -13.73 13.55 -1.35
CA VAL A 304 -14.00 14.14 -0.03
C VAL A 304 -13.38 13.29 1.07
N TRP A 305 -13.45 11.96 0.96
CA TRP A 305 -12.78 11.05 1.89
C TRP A 305 -11.25 11.23 1.86
N ALA A 306 -10.65 11.42 0.69
CA ALA A 306 -9.22 11.71 0.56
C ALA A 306 -8.82 13.03 1.26
N LEU A 307 -9.66 14.06 1.15
CA LEU A 307 -9.45 15.32 1.88
C LEU A 307 -9.60 15.15 3.39
N CYS A 308 -10.51 14.29 3.87
CA CYS A 308 -10.60 13.92 5.28
C CYS A 308 -9.33 13.22 5.77
N VAL A 309 -8.78 12.29 4.98
CA VAL A 309 -7.52 11.60 5.31
C VAL A 309 -6.37 12.60 5.43
N LEU A 310 -6.26 13.54 4.48
CA LEU A 310 -5.18 14.51 4.42
C LEU A 310 -5.36 15.71 5.37
N GLN A 311 -6.52 15.82 6.04
CA GLN A 311 -6.92 16.93 6.92
C GLN A 311 -7.09 18.27 6.18
N GLN A 312 -7.62 18.21 4.95
CA GLN A 312 -7.80 19.35 4.06
C GLN A 312 -9.26 19.51 3.62
N VAL A 313 -10.20 18.86 4.31
CA VAL A 313 -11.62 18.95 3.96
C VAL A 313 -12.22 20.28 4.43
N ARG A 314 -13.05 20.88 3.58
CA ARG A 314 -13.82 22.10 3.89
C ARG A 314 -15.28 21.76 4.17
N GLU A 315 -15.95 22.58 4.98
CA GLU A 315 -17.37 22.37 5.34
C GLU A 315 -18.30 22.23 4.14
N ALA A 316 -18.06 23.02 3.08
CA ALA A 316 -18.84 22.93 1.84
C ALA A 316 -18.77 21.53 1.19
N GLN A 317 -17.62 20.86 1.30
CA GLN A 317 -17.40 19.53 0.75
C GLN A 317 -18.07 18.45 1.61
N LEU A 318 -18.01 18.59 2.94
CA LEU A 318 -18.75 17.74 3.88
C LEU A 318 -20.27 17.85 3.60
N HIS A 319 -20.78 19.07 3.52
CA HIS A 319 -22.19 19.35 3.25
C HIS A 319 -22.64 18.76 1.91
N ALA A 320 -21.82 18.85 0.86
CA ALA A 320 -22.15 18.35 -0.48
C ALA A 320 -22.46 16.84 -0.50
N VAL A 321 -21.72 16.04 0.27
CA VAL A 321 -21.85 14.57 0.29
C VAL A 321 -22.70 14.05 1.45
N LEU A 322 -22.84 14.80 2.55
CA LEU A 322 -23.65 14.39 3.70
C LEU A 322 -25.13 14.81 3.60
N ARG A 323 -25.50 15.65 2.62
CA ARG A 323 -26.92 16.02 2.41
C ARG A 323 -27.80 14.82 2.03
N PRO A 324 -29.07 14.76 2.50
CA PRO A 324 -29.98 13.64 2.22
C PRO A 324 -30.14 13.29 0.74
N GLY A 325 -30.28 14.30 -0.11
CA GLY A 325 -30.42 14.11 -1.56
C GLY A 325 -29.23 13.44 -2.23
N PHE A 326 -28.03 13.50 -1.62
CA PHE A 326 -26.84 12.82 -2.12
C PHE A 326 -26.69 11.41 -1.53
N HIS A 327 -26.83 11.25 -0.21
CA HIS A 327 -26.51 9.98 0.44
C HIS A 327 -27.64 8.94 0.40
N SER A 328 -28.91 9.35 0.27
CA SER A 328 -30.05 8.41 0.29
C SER A 328 -29.99 7.31 -0.78
N PRO A 329 -29.63 7.60 -2.05
CA PRO A 329 -29.44 6.56 -3.06
C PRO A 329 -28.33 5.55 -2.72
N LEU A 330 -27.34 5.95 -1.91
CA LEU A 330 -26.18 5.13 -1.54
C LEU A 330 -26.47 4.20 -0.35
N LEU A 331 -27.55 4.43 0.40
CA LEU A 331 -27.93 3.61 1.58
C LEU A 331 -28.43 2.21 1.20
N GLY A 332 -29.07 2.06 0.04
CA GLY A 332 -29.70 0.80 -0.41
C GLY A 332 -28.85 -0.07 -1.34
N ALA A 333 -27.64 0.39 -1.68
CA ALA A 333 -26.83 -0.19 -2.72
C ALA A 333 -26.06 -1.44 -2.20
N ARG A 334 -26.12 -2.54 -2.96
CA ARG A 334 -25.76 -3.90 -2.49
C ARG A 334 -24.42 -4.40 -3.01
N SER A 335 -23.84 -3.79 -4.05
CA SER A 335 -22.60 -4.28 -4.63
C SER A 335 -21.40 -4.05 -3.69
N PRO A 336 -20.30 -4.82 -3.80
CA PRO A 336 -19.09 -4.57 -3.00
C PRO A 336 -18.52 -3.16 -3.18
N LYS A 337 -18.65 -2.58 -4.38
CA LYS A 337 -18.23 -1.20 -4.66
C LYS A 337 -19.09 -0.20 -3.89
N ASP A 338 -20.39 -0.44 -3.84
CA ASP A 338 -21.33 0.40 -3.11
C ASP A 338 -21.09 0.34 -1.60
N GLN A 339 -20.79 -0.85 -1.07
CA GLN A 339 -20.42 -1.04 0.33
C GLN A 339 -19.14 -0.27 0.68
N SER A 340 -18.12 -0.29 -0.19
CA SER A 340 -16.89 0.48 0.01
C SER A 340 -17.15 1.99 -0.01
N THR A 341 -17.97 2.45 -0.95
CA THR A 341 -18.37 3.87 -1.05
C THR A 341 -19.13 4.30 0.20
N PHE A 342 -20.06 3.47 0.67
CA PHE A 342 -20.83 3.75 1.88
C PHE A 342 -19.95 3.78 3.13
N LEU A 343 -18.97 2.88 3.23
CA LEU A 343 -18.02 2.89 4.34
C LEU A 343 -17.19 4.18 4.37
N LYS A 344 -16.77 4.69 3.21
CA LYS A 344 -16.10 6.00 3.10
C LYS A 344 -17.03 7.15 3.53
N LEU A 345 -18.33 7.10 3.20
CA LEU A 345 -19.31 8.05 3.71
C LEU A 345 -19.45 8.01 5.23
N LEU A 346 -19.43 6.83 5.85
CA LEU A 346 -19.40 6.71 7.32
C LEU A 346 -18.16 7.39 7.92
N HIS A 347 -16.99 7.20 7.30
CA HIS A 347 -15.78 7.88 7.73
C HIS A 347 -15.89 9.41 7.56
N ILE A 348 -16.42 9.91 6.45
CA ILE A 348 -16.63 11.35 6.25
C ILE A 348 -17.57 11.91 7.32
N ASN A 349 -18.65 11.19 7.63
CA ASN A 349 -19.57 11.56 8.71
C ASN A 349 -18.88 11.57 10.08
N ALA A 350 -17.97 10.62 10.34
CA ALA A 350 -17.15 10.61 11.55
C ALA A 350 -16.20 11.81 11.61
N THR A 351 -15.57 12.20 10.49
CA THR A 351 -14.75 13.42 10.40
C THR A 351 -15.57 14.65 10.74
N ALA A 352 -16.77 14.79 10.17
CA ALA A 352 -17.67 15.91 10.46
C ALA A 352 -18.07 15.97 11.95
N ARG A 353 -18.31 14.84 12.60
CA ARG A 353 -18.74 14.77 14.02
C ARG A 353 -17.60 14.96 15.01
N LEU A 354 -16.42 14.44 14.70
CA LEU A 354 -15.32 14.28 15.66
C LEU A 354 -14.20 15.31 15.48
N GLU A 355 -13.98 15.79 14.26
CA GLU A 355 -12.84 16.66 13.93
C GLU A 355 -13.26 18.09 13.56
N HIS A 356 -14.53 18.32 13.24
CA HIS A 356 -15.07 19.63 12.88
C HIS A 356 -16.19 20.05 13.85
N PRO A 357 -15.86 20.54 15.05
CA PRO A 357 -16.87 20.92 16.05
C PRO A 357 -17.79 22.08 15.59
N GLU A 358 -17.32 22.92 14.65
CA GLU A 358 -18.06 24.05 14.08
C GLU A 358 -19.08 23.62 13.01
N TYR A 359 -18.95 22.40 12.47
CA TYR A 359 -19.77 21.95 11.35
C TYR A 359 -21.25 21.81 11.75
N SER A 360 -22.08 22.67 11.17
CA SER A 360 -23.54 22.72 11.43
C SER A 360 -24.38 22.14 10.30
N GLY A 361 -23.76 21.44 9.36
CA GLY A 361 -24.43 20.85 8.19
C GLY A 361 -25.10 19.49 8.48
N PRO A 362 -25.68 18.86 7.44
CA PRO A 362 -26.34 17.56 7.58
C PRO A 362 -25.34 16.45 7.95
N LEU A 363 -25.84 15.46 8.69
CA LEU A 363 -25.14 14.23 9.08
C LEU A 363 -25.92 13.01 8.60
N LEU A 364 -25.28 11.84 8.60
CA LEU A 364 -25.95 10.57 8.30
C LEU A 364 -26.94 10.18 9.40
N PRO A 365 -28.10 9.60 9.05
CA PRO A 365 -29.10 9.17 10.03
C PRO A 365 -28.60 7.99 10.86
N ALA A 366 -29.03 7.88 12.12
CA ALA A 366 -28.57 6.83 13.05
C ALA A 366 -28.75 5.40 12.51
N LEU A 367 -29.82 5.15 11.74
CA LEU A 367 -30.08 3.85 11.13
C LEU A 367 -29.03 3.45 10.07
N ALA A 368 -28.49 4.42 9.34
CA ALA A 368 -27.42 4.20 8.36
C ALA A 368 -26.10 3.82 9.04
N VAL A 369 -25.93 4.25 10.28
CA VAL A 369 -24.70 4.12 11.05
C VAL A 369 -24.62 2.79 11.81
N ALA A 370 -25.70 2.00 11.79
CA ALA A 370 -25.73 0.67 12.40
C ALA A 370 -24.66 -0.25 11.77
N PRO A 371 -23.85 -0.93 12.60
CA PRO A 371 -22.90 -1.92 12.12
C PRO A 371 -23.55 -2.98 11.23
N ARG A 372 -22.96 -3.22 10.07
CA ARG A 372 -23.29 -4.40 9.27
C ARG A 372 -22.51 -5.59 9.80
N PRO A 373 -23.12 -6.79 9.87
CA PRO A 373 -22.40 -8.00 10.27
C PRO A 373 -21.20 -8.24 9.33
N PRO A 374 -20.09 -8.78 9.85
CA PRO A 374 -18.95 -9.16 9.02
C PRO A 374 -19.38 -10.14 7.92
N ALA A 375 -18.70 -10.09 6.78
CA ALA A 375 -18.99 -11.00 5.69
C ALA A 375 -18.71 -12.46 6.13
N PRO A 376 -19.57 -13.42 5.76
CA PRO A 376 -19.46 -14.82 6.22
C PRO A 376 -18.13 -15.49 5.86
N ASP A 377 -17.42 -15.02 4.81
CA ASP A 377 -16.15 -15.58 4.33
C ASP A 377 -14.89 -14.88 4.88
N GLN A 378 -15.02 -14.01 5.89
CA GLN A 378 -13.88 -13.28 6.43
C GLN A 378 -12.95 -14.24 7.20
N LYS A 379 -11.85 -14.65 6.58
CA LYS A 379 -10.81 -15.46 7.22
C LYS A 379 -10.12 -14.66 8.33
N VAL A 380 -10.17 -15.17 9.55
CA VAL A 380 -9.44 -14.64 10.70
C VAL A 380 -7.94 -14.80 10.46
N THR A 381 -7.17 -13.72 10.62
CA THR A 381 -5.71 -13.77 10.44
C THR A 381 -5.04 -14.45 11.64
N PRO A 382 -3.85 -15.06 11.49
CA PRO A 382 -3.11 -15.61 12.62
C PRO A 382 -2.85 -14.57 13.71
N LEU A 383 -2.45 -13.35 13.33
CA LEU A 383 -2.25 -12.23 14.24
C LEU A 383 -3.53 -11.89 15.02
N GLN A 384 -4.68 -11.82 14.35
CA GLN A 384 -5.97 -11.54 15.00
C GLN A 384 -6.32 -12.62 16.01
N LYS A 385 -6.18 -13.90 15.64
CA LYS A 385 -6.48 -15.02 16.53
C LYS A 385 -5.58 -15.00 17.77
N GLU A 386 -4.28 -14.86 17.58
CA GLU A 386 -3.31 -14.80 18.68
C GLU A 386 -3.56 -13.60 19.59
N LEU A 387 -3.81 -12.42 19.03
CA LEU A 387 -4.13 -11.22 19.82
C LEU A 387 -5.37 -11.43 20.69
N GLN A 388 -6.43 -12.01 20.12
CA GLN A 388 -7.65 -12.32 20.87
C GLN A 388 -7.40 -13.36 21.97
N GLU A 389 -6.61 -14.39 21.72
CA GLU A 389 -6.27 -15.43 22.70
C GLU A 389 -5.43 -14.85 23.85
N THR A 390 -4.38 -14.08 23.54
CA THR A 390 -3.55 -13.43 24.55
C THR A 390 -4.37 -12.45 25.39
N LEU A 391 -5.24 -11.63 24.77
CA LEU A 391 -6.11 -10.71 25.50
C LEU A 391 -7.12 -11.42 26.39
N LYS A 392 -7.74 -12.51 25.94
CA LYS A 392 -8.64 -13.33 26.77
C LYS A 392 -7.90 -13.85 28.02
N GLY A 393 -6.66 -14.30 27.85
CA GLY A 393 -5.81 -14.73 28.97
C GLY A 393 -5.48 -13.58 29.94
N LEU A 394 -5.24 -12.37 29.44
CA LEU A 394 -4.95 -11.18 30.25
C LEU A 394 -6.16 -10.66 31.04
N LEU A 395 -7.35 -10.69 30.44
CA LEU A 395 -8.58 -10.19 31.04
C LEU A 395 -9.11 -11.11 32.15
N GLY A 396 -8.87 -12.41 32.02
CA GLY A 396 -9.30 -13.45 32.96
C GLY A 396 -10.81 -13.71 32.99
N SER A 397 -11.63 -12.78 32.48
CA SER A 397 -13.08 -12.90 32.39
C SER A 397 -13.60 -12.20 31.12
N ALA A 398 -14.71 -12.72 30.57
CA ALA A 398 -15.27 -12.28 29.29
C ALA A 398 -16.06 -10.97 29.36
N ASP A 399 -16.39 -10.48 30.56
CA ASP A 399 -17.10 -9.22 30.80
C ASP A 399 -16.16 -7.99 30.79
N ARG A 400 -14.86 -8.21 30.97
CA ARG A 400 -13.81 -7.18 31.08
C ARG A 400 -13.28 -6.68 29.73
N GLY A 401 -13.70 -7.30 28.63
CA GLY A 401 -13.31 -6.92 27.29
C GLY A 401 -14.35 -7.31 26.26
N SER A 402 -14.37 -6.60 25.15
CA SER A 402 -15.21 -6.87 24.00
C SER A 402 -14.34 -6.97 22.76
N PHE A 403 -14.66 -7.87 21.83
CA PHE A 403 -13.86 -8.13 20.63
C PHE A 403 -14.67 -7.84 19.37
N GLU A 404 -14.00 -7.44 18.29
CA GLU A 404 -14.63 -7.10 17.01
C GLU A 404 -15.75 -6.05 17.17
N VAL A 405 -15.47 -5.00 17.94
CA VAL A 405 -16.46 -3.98 18.29
C VAL A 405 -16.68 -3.03 17.12
N ALA A 406 -17.80 -3.14 16.45
CA ALA A 406 -18.16 -2.23 15.38
C ALA A 406 -18.71 -0.90 15.92
N THR A 407 -18.09 0.19 15.50
CA THR A 407 -18.40 1.55 15.94
C THR A 407 -19.37 2.24 14.97
N GLN A 408 -20.09 3.24 15.48
CA GLN A 408 -20.88 4.19 14.71
C GLN A 408 -20.04 5.08 13.76
N TYR A 409 -18.72 4.91 13.76
CA TYR A 409 -17.79 5.69 12.93
C TYR A 409 -17.34 4.92 11.68
N GLY A 410 -17.84 3.70 11.46
CA GLY A 410 -17.43 2.83 10.35
C GLY A 410 -16.16 2.01 10.63
N TRP A 411 -15.61 2.09 11.84
CA TRP A 411 -14.44 1.31 12.24
C TRP A 411 -14.84 0.10 13.10
N VAL A 412 -14.08 -0.99 12.98
CA VAL A 412 -14.19 -2.16 13.86
C VAL A 412 -12.93 -2.23 14.70
N LEU A 413 -13.10 -2.29 16.02
CA LEU A 413 -12.00 -2.46 16.98
C LEU A 413 -11.70 -3.94 17.13
N ASP A 414 -10.42 -4.32 17.16
CA ASP A 414 -10.06 -5.71 17.43
C ASP A 414 -10.42 -6.10 18.86
N ALA A 415 -10.18 -5.19 19.81
CA ALA A 415 -10.68 -5.29 21.16
C ALA A 415 -10.94 -3.92 21.80
N GLU A 416 -11.82 -3.91 22.77
CA GLU A 416 -12.12 -2.79 23.66
C GLU A 416 -11.97 -3.25 25.10
N VAL A 417 -11.35 -2.42 25.94
CA VAL A 417 -11.22 -2.66 27.39
C VAL A 417 -11.39 -1.35 28.16
N LEU A 418 -11.76 -1.44 29.43
CA LEU A 418 -11.85 -0.31 30.34
C LEU A 418 -10.91 -0.53 31.51
N LEU A 419 -10.07 0.46 31.80
CA LEU A 419 -9.16 0.47 32.94
C LEU A 419 -9.65 1.50 33.96
N ASP A 420 -9.63 1.15 35.25
CA ASP A 420 -9.81 2.13 36.33
C ASP A 420 -8.53 2.95 36.58
N ALA A 421 -8.57 3.83 37.58
CA ALA A 421 -7.43 4.66 37.96
C ALA A 421 -6.21 3.86 38.46
N ASP A 422 -6.43 2.64 38.96
CA ASP A 422 -5.40 1.73 39.47
C ASP A 422 -4.88 0.78 38.37
N GLY A 423 -5.42 0.88 37.15
CA GLY A 423 -5.04 0.04 36.01
C GLY A 423 -5.66 -1.37 36.05
N GLN A 424 -6.73 -1.58 36.81
CA GLN A 424 -7.52 -2.82 36.81
C GLN A 424 -8.61 -2.78 35.74
N PHE A 425 -8.93 -3.95 35.20
CA PHE A 425 -9.98 -4.09 34.19
C PHE A 425 -11.37 -4.00 34.79
N LEU A 426 -12.21 -3.15 34.21
CA LEU A 426 -13.61 -2.96 34.57
C LEU A 426 -14.56 -3.70 33.63
N PRO A 427 -15.73 -4.15 34.11
CA PRO A 427 -16.76 -4.76 33.27
C PRO A 427 -17.37 -3.72 32.31
N LEU A 428 -17.29 -3.96 31.00
CA LEU A 428 -17.68 -2.96 29.98
C LEU A 428 -19.18 -2.66 29.93
N ARG A 429 -20.02 -3.65 30.21
CA ARG A 429 -21.47 -3.59 30.00
C ARG A 429 -22.18 -2.60 30.93
N ASP A 430 -21.54 -2.23 32.02
CA ASP A 430 -22.11 -1.35 33.03
C ASP A 430 -22.01 0.13 32.61
N PHE A 431 -21.03 0.45 31.75
CA PHE A 431 -20.65 1.83 31.43
C PHE A 431 -21.07 2.29 30.04
N VAL A 432 -21.46 3.57 29.95
CA VAL A 432 -21.90 4.21 28.70
C VAL A 432 -20.85 4.07 27.59
N ALA A 433 -21.28 3.52 26.46
CA ALA A 433 -20.48 3.30 25.25
C ALA A 433 -21.01 4.15 24.08
N PRO A 434 -20.62 5.44 23.97
CA PRO A 434 -21.21 6.38 23.01
C PRO A 434 -20.85 6.07 21.55
N HIS A 435 -19.80 5.26 21.33
CA HIS A 435 -19.36 4.79 20.01
C HIS A 435 -20.24 3.69 19.44
N LEU A 436 -21.14 3.08 20.20
CA LEU A 436 -22.05 2.06 19.72
C LEU A 436 -23.30 2.69 19.11
N ALA A 437 -23.80 2.12 18.01
CA ALA A 437 -25.02 2.61 17.37
C ALA A 437 -26.26 2.37 18.24
N GLN A 438 -26.24 1.31 19.06
CA GLN A 438 -27.22 1.09 20.12
C GLN A 438 -26.56 1.45 21.46
N PRO A 439 -27.14 2.36 22.25
CA PRO A 439 -26.57 2.72 23.53
C PRO A 439 -26.50 1.49 24.45
N ALA A 440 -25.32 1.24 25.01
CA ALA A 440 -25.07 0.20 26.01
C ALA A 440 -24.51 0.85 27.28
N GLY A 441 -24.86 0.27 28.43
CA GLY A 441 -24.47 0.74 29.76
C GLY A 441 -25.30 1.93 30.25
N GLY A 442 -25.51 1.98 31.56
CA GLY A 442 -26.30 3.03 32.22
C GLY A 442 -25.46 3.96 33.09
N GLN A 443 -24.22 3.59 33.41
CA GLN A 443 -23.37 4.33 34.33
C GLN A 443 -22.32 5.16 33.58
N PRO A 444 -22.05 6.41 34.01
CA PRO A 444 -20.92 7.18 33.47
C PRO A 444 -19.60 6.48 33.81
N LEU A 445 -18.56 6.72 32.99
CA LEU A 445 -17.23 6.18 33.29
C LEU A 445 -16.76 6.70 34.66
N PRO A 446 -16.16 5.85 35.52
CA PRO A 446 -15.61 6.28 36.79
C PRO A 446 -14.53 7.34 36.59
N LEU A 447 -14.35 8.22 37.58
CA LEU A 447 -13.37 9.28 37.50
C LEU A 447 -11.95 8.68 37.41
N GLY A 448 -11.19 9.09 36.39
CA GLY A 448 -9.87 8.54 36.10
C GLY A 448 -9.86 7.27 35.26
N ALA A 449 -11.01 6.64 35.02
CA ALA A 449 -11.08 5.46 34.15
C ALA A 449 -10.77 5.82 32.68
N LYS A 450 -10.09 4.90 31.99
CA LYS A 450 -9.64 5.07 30.60
C LYS A 450 -10.19 3.93 29.74
N ARG A 451 -10.81 4.29 28.62
CA ARG A 451 -11.33 3.34 27.62
C ARG A 451 -10.28 3.14 26.54
N LEU A 452 -9.80 1.92 26.37
CA LEU A 452 -8.74 1.58 25.44
C LEU A 452 -9.32 0.82 24.24
N ALA A 453 -8.82 1.13 23.05
CA ALA A 453 -9.12 0.44 21.80
C ALA A 453 -7.87 -0.20 21.24
N PHE A 454 -7.88 -1.51 21.04
CA PHE A 454 -6.81 -2.24 20.38
C PHE A 454 -7.02 -2.25 18.87
N LEU A 455 -5.96 -1.91 18.14
CA LEU A 455 -5.93 -1.94 16.68
C LEU A 455 -4.73 -2.75 16.23
N ARG A 456 -4.99 -3.87 15.55
CA ARG A 456 -3.95 -4.65 14.89
C ARG A 456 -3.68 -4.07 13.51
N TRP A 457 -2.39 -3.91 13.21
CA TRP A 457 -1.94 -3.44 11.92
C TRP A 457 -1.19 -4.54 11.20
N GLU A 458 -1.87 -5.18 10.26
CA GLU A 458 -1.30 -6.21 9.39
C GLU A 458 -0.29 -5.61 8.40
N PHE A 459 0.52 -6.46 7.76
CA PHE A 459 1.44 -6.04 6.71
C PHE A 459 0.81 -5.09 5.66
N PRO A 460 -0.40 -5.35 5.12
CA PRO A 460 -1.03 -4.45 4.14
C PRO A 460 -1.52 -3.12 4.72
N SER A 461 -1.39 -2.91 6.04
CA SER A 461 -1.77 -1.66 6.71
C SER A 461 -0.71 -0.58 6.59
N TYR A 462 0.52 -1.02 6.35
CA TYR A 462 1.68 -0.16 6.20
C TYR A 462 1.95 0.08 4.73
N ASN A 463 2.61 1.19 4.44
CA ASN A 463 3.30 1.29 3.19
C ASN A 463 4.41 0.17 3.19
N SER A 464 4.62 -0.53 2.06
CA SER A 464 5.71 -1.52 1.78
C SER A 464 7.21 -1.08 1.97
N ARG A 465 7.86 -1.45 3.08
CA ARG A 465 9.25 -1.05 3.50
C ARG A 465 9.35 0.21 4.35
N SER A 466 8.21 0.73 4.81
CA SER A 466 8.21 1.63 5.96
C SER A 466 7.43 1.01 7.11
N LYS A 467 7.47 1.69 8.26
CA LYS A 467 6.56 1.45 9.38
C LYS A 467 5.44 2.50 9.42
N ASP A 468 5.24 3.23 8.32
CA ASP A 468 4.23 4.27 8.21
C ASP A 468 2.90 3.68 7.75
N LEU A 469 1.83 4.02 8.47
CA LEU A 469 0.48 3.56 8.16
C LEU A 469 -0.06 4.23 6.88
N LEU A 470 -0.80 3.47 6.08
CA LEU A 470 -1.58 4.02 4.97
C LEU A 470 -2.68 4.96 5.50
N GLY A 471 -3.09 5.94 4.69
CA GLY A 471 -3.93 7.04 5.17
C GLY A 471 -5.29 6.60 5.70
N ARG A 472 -5.84 5.47 5.23
CA ARG A 472 -7.05 4.88 5.83
C ARG A 472 -6.86 4.56 7.32
N PHE A 473 -5.73 3.97 7.69
CA PHE A 473 -5.47 3.53 9.07
C PHE A 473 -5.06 4.69 9.96
N VAL A 474 -4.37 5.69 9.39
CA VAL A 474 -4.13 6.97 10.06
C VAL A 474 -5.46 7.67 10.38
N LEU A 475 -6.39 7.73 9.42
CA LEU A 475 -7.74 8.28 9.65
C LEU A 475 -8.50 7.48 10.73
N ALA A 476 -8.41 6.15 10.71
CA ALA A 476 -9.03 5.30 11.74
C ALA A 476 -8.52 5.65 13.14
N ARG A 477 -7.20 5.71 13.30
CA ARG A 477 -6.56 6.10 14.57
C ARG A 477 -7.00 7.49 15.02
N ARG A 478 -7.08 8.46 14.10
CA ARG A 478 -7.50 9.84 14.37
C ARG A 478 -8.94 9.93 14.86
N HIS A 479 -9.87 9.25 14.19
CA HIS A 479 -11.27 9.19 14.61
C HIS A 479 -11.44 8.52 15.98
N LEU A 480 -10.70 7.44 16.27
CA LEU A 480 -10.81 6.75 17.55
C LEU A 480 -10.26 7.59 18.71
N LEU A 481 -9.14 8.28 18.50
CA LEU A 481 -8.61 9.25 19.46
C LEU A 481 -9.62 10.38 19.70
N ALA A 482 -10.19 10.95 18.64
CA ALA A 482 -11.19 12.01 18.74
C ALA A 482 -12.51 11.56 19.39
N ALA A 483 -12.84 10.26 19.31
CA ALA A 483 -13.97 9.64 20.00
C ALA A 483 -13.70 9.36 21.50
N GLY A 484 -12.52 9.70 22.01
CA GLY A 484 -12.17 9.56 23.43
C GLY A 484 -11.51 8.23 23.81
N PHE A 485 -11.07 7.43 22.84
CA PHE A 485 -10.31 6.21 23.11
C PHE A 485 -8.83 6.50 23.31
N LEU A 486 -8.22 5.71 24.18
CA LEU A 486 -6.79 5.47 24.19
C LEU A 486 -6.46 4.33 23.21
N VAL A 487 -5.83 4.67 22.09
CA VAL A 487 -5.53 3.68 21.04
C VAL A 487 -4.24 2.91 21.36
N VAL A 488 -4.35 1.59 21.40
CA VAL A 488 -3.24 0.66 21.55
C VAL A 488 -2.93 0.02 20.20
N ASP A 489 -1.88 0.52 19.55
CA ASP A 489 -1.40 0.01 18.27
C ASP A 489 -0.62 -1.31 18.45
N VAL A 490 -1.01 -2.35 17.71
CA VAL A 490 -0.34 -3.66 17.64
C VAL A 490 0.15 -3.94 16.22
N PRO A 491 1.38 -3.48 15.86
CA PRO A 491 1.97 -3.72 14.55
C PRO A 491 2.37 -5.17 14.34
N TYR A 492 2.15 -5.71 13.13
CA TYR A 492 2.56 -7.07 12.76
C TYR A 492 4.07 -7.30 12.97
N TYR A 493 4.92 -6.30 12.65
CA TYR A 493 6.37 -6.45 12.73
C TYR A 493 6.88 -6.53 14.16
N GLU A 494 6.21 -5.90 15.14
CA GLU A 494 6.56 -6.05 16.56
C GLU A 494 6.03 -7.39 17.09
N TRP A 495 4.82 -7.75 16.69
CA TRP A 495 4.19 -8.99 17.16
C TRP A 495 4.92 -10.25 16.72
N LEU A 496 5.40 -10.28 15.46
CA LEU A 496 6.13 -11.41 14.90
C LEU A 496 7.47 -11.69 15.62
N GLU A 497 8.04 -10.69 16.29
CA GLU A 497 9.28 -10.87 17.08
C GLU A 497 9.02 -11.59 18.41
N LEU A 498 7.76 -11.68 18.87
CA LEU A 498 7.37 -12.26 20.15
C LEU A 498 7.20 -13.78 20.02
N LYS A 499 8.05 -14.54 20.71
CA LYS A 499 8.16 -16.00 20.54
C LYS A 499 7.28 -16.80 21.51
N SER A 500 6.82 -16.20 22.59
CA SER A 500 6.03 -16.88 23.62
C SER A 500 4.79 -16.10 24.04
N GLU A 501 3.77 -16.82 24.52
CA GLU A 501 2.54 -16.21 25.03
C GLU A 501 2.79 -15.27 26.21
N TRP A 502 3.79 -15.58 27.06
CA TRP A 502 4.20 -14.69 28.13
C TRP A 502 4.77 -13.36 27.59
N GLN A 503 5.60 -13.41 26.54
CA GLN A 503 6.15 -12.20 25.90
C GLN A 503 5.04 -11.36 25.28
N LYS A 504 4.08 -11.99 24.58
CA LYS A 504 2.90 -11.31 24.03
C LYS A 504 2.06 -10.64 25.11
N GLY A 505 1.80 -11.34 26.22
CA GLY A 505 1.07 -10.79 27.36
C GLY A 505 1.81 -9.60 28.01
N ALA A 506 3.12 -9.69 28.17
CA ALA A 506 3.95 -8.60 28.70
C ALA A 506 3.98 -7.39 27.76
N TYR A 507 4.10 -7.63 26.45
CA TYR A 507 4.06 -6.60 25.40
C TYR A 507 2.74 -5.81 25.43
N LEU A 508 1.60 -6.49 25.49
CA LEU A 508 0.30 -5.80 25.55
C LEU A 508 0.15 -4.98 26.84
N LYS A 509 0.61 -5.51 27.99
CA LYS A 509 0.62 -4.75 29.26
C LYS A 509 1.48 -3.50 29.17
N ASP A 510 2.67 -3.60 28.57
CA ASP A 510 3.56 -2.46 28.36
C ASP A 510 2.94 -1.41 27.44
N LYS A 511 2.35 -1.83 26.31
CA LYS A 511 1.64 -0.95 25.38
C LYS A 511 0.49 -0.21 26.05
N MET A 512 -0.35 -0.89 26.84
CA MET A 512 -1.42 -0.24 27.60
C MET A 512 -0.88 0.80 28.57
N ARG A 513 0.13 0.43 29.38
CA ARG A 513 0.74 1.36 30.35
C ARG A 513 1.34 2.59 29.66
N LYS A 514 2.02 2.40 28.54
CA LYS A 514 2.62 3.48 27.76
C LYS A 514 1.56 4.46 27.28
N VAL A 515 0.47 3.98 26.68
CA VAL A 515 -0.60 4.85 26.18
C VAL A 515 -1.31 5.59 27.34
N VAL A 516 -1.52 4.92 28.47
CA VAL A 516 -2.08 5.56 29.67
C VAL A 516 -1.14 6.63 30.22
N ALA A 517 0.17 6.36 30.28
CA ALA A 517 1.17 7.33 30.73
C ALA A 517 1.30 8.54 29.80
N GLU A 518 1.27 8.33 28.48
CA GLU A 518 1.26 9.40 27.49
C GLU A 518 0.04 10.32 27.63
N GLU A 519 -1.12 9.77 27.98
CA GLU A 519 -2.31 10.56 28.25
C GLU A 519 -2.22 11.36 29.55
N LEU A 520 -1.64 10.79 30.61
CA LEU A 520 -1.43 11.51 31.88
C LEU A 520 -0.40 12.63 31.76
N ALA A 521 0.43 12.62 30.71
CA ALA A 521 1.46 13.63 30.46
C ALA A 521 0.98 14.82 29.60
N LYS A 522 -0.19 14.72 28.97
CA LYS A 522 -0.83 15.84 28.23
C LYS A 522 -1.62 16.73 29.20
#